data_AF-A0AAE1CSI7-F1
#
_entry.id   AF-A0AAE1CSI7-F1
#
_cell.length_a   1.000
_cell.length_b   1.000
_cell.length_c   1.000
_cell.angle_alpha   90.00
_cell.angle_beta   90.00
_cell.angle_gamma   90.00
#
_symmetry.space_group_name_H-M   'P 1'
#
loop_
_entity.id
_entity.type
_entity.pdbx_description
1 polymer ?
#
loop_
_entity_poly.entity_id
_entity_poly.type
_entity_poly.pdbx_seq_one_letter_code
_entity_poly.pdbx_strand_id
1 'polypeptide(L)'
;MESKKESERIEYHIFYTSVETCHHAHNAANAFCKPFSSHVESLLKDLHTDFKWSPESREHFHQLCSLLGITPSSPMQYAPHRWLSVLHVSVDTVRLINALTVYYSSYLQPSSHKIYREYVKEAQRCYDNPALKDLIKLIASKSKSTTADGKERKARICDKLFTLRFQILSILNVYVPVCPI
;
A
#
# COMPACT_ATOMS: atom_id res chain seq x y z
N MET A 1 28.99 -36.30 31.44
CA MET A 1 28.27 -35.01 31.49
C MET A 1 28.74 -34.16 30.31
N GLU A 2 28.68 -34.76 29.11
CA GLU A 2 29.00 -34.13 27.83
C GLU A 2 27.67 -33.97 27.11
N SER A 3 27.11 -32.78 27.21
CA SER A 3 25.83 -32.47 26.59
C SER A 3 25.82 -30.98 26.32
N LYS A 4 25.69 -30.65 25.03
CA LYS A 4 25.26 -29.35 24.51
C LYS A 4 26.23 -28.19 24.74
N LYS A 5 27.19 -28.02 23.83
CA LYS A 5 27.71 -26.69 23.49
C LYS A 5 28.35 -26.60 22.10
N GLU A 6 27.91 -27.44 21.16
CA GLU A 6 28.38 -27.44 19.76
C GLU A 6 27.20 -27.24 18.78
N SER A 7 26.17 -26.49 19.17
CA SER A 7 25.03 -26.20 18.31
C SER A 7 24.82 -24.70 18.20
N GLU A 8 24.96 -24.22 16.96
CA GLU A 8 24.36 -22.99 16.44
C GLU A 8 24.91 -21.66 16.96
N ARG A 9 26.10 -21.28 16.49
CA ARG A 9 26.27 -19.90 16.00
C ARG A 9 25.97 -19.90 14.50
N ILE A 10 24.70 -19.76 14.16
CA ILE A 10 24.35 -19.18 12.87
C ILE A 10 24.82 -17.74 12.95
N GLU A 11 25.93 -17.47 12.29
CA GLU A 11 26.52 -16.15 12.13
C GLU A 11 25.53 -15.30 11.33
N TYR A 12 24.74 -14.49 12.02
CA TYR A 12 23.99 -13.42 11.37
C TYR A 12 25.01 -12.48 10.74
N HIS A 13 25.18 -12.60 9.43
CA HIS A 13 25.94 -11.66 8.61
C HIS A 13 25.14 -10.34 8.56
N ILE A 14 25.12 -9.60 9.67
CA ILE A 14 24.62 -8.24 9.71
C ILE A 14 25.64 -7.43 8.93
N PHE A 15 25.32 -7.11 7.68
CA PHE A 15 26.05 -6.15 6.87
C PHE A 15 26.18 -4.84 7.68
N TYR A 16 27.34 -4.61 8.30
CA TYR A 16 27.69 -3.30 8.85
C TYR A 16 27.98 -2.37 7.67
N THR A 17 26.94 -1.94 6.96
CA THR A 17 27.05 -0.81 6.06
C THR A 17 27.39 0.41 6.92
N SER A 18 28.53 1.06 6.63
CA SER A 18 28.91 2.27 7.36
C SER A 18 27.78 3.31 7.29
N VAL A 19 27.66 4.16 8.31
CA VAL A 19 26.68 5.26 8.33
C VAL A 19 26.80 6.10 7.05
N GLU A 20 28.03 6.36 6.59
CA GLU A 20 28.30 7.05 5.34
C GLU A 20 27.74 6.34 4.10
N THR A 21 27.82 5.00 4.05
CA THR A 21 27.20 4.21 2.97
C THR A 21 25.68 4.38 2.96
N CYS A 22 25.04 4.35 4.14
CA CYS A 22 23.61 4.58 4.26
C CYS A 22 23.21 6.01 3.83
N HIS A 23 24.03 7.01 4.17
CA HIS A 23 23.83 8.40 3.77
C HIS A 23 23.97 8.59 2.25
N HIS A 24 25.00 8.00 1.64
CA HIS A 24 25.15 8.03 0.18
C HIS A 24 24.01 7.32 -0.55
N ALA A 25 23.59 6.14 -0.08
CA ALA A 25 22.44 5.44 -0.63
C ALA A 25 21.15 6.26 -0.51
N HIS A 26 20.94 6.92 0.63
CA HIS A 26 19.81 7.83 0.81
C HIS A 26 19.83 9.01 -0.16
N ASN A 27 20.98 9.67 -0.32
CA ASN A 27 21.12 10.81 -1.24
C ASN A 27 20.92 10.40 -2.70
N ALA A 28 21.47 9.24 -3.10
CA ALA A 28 21.29 8.69 -4.43
C ALA A 28 19.82 8.35 -4.70
N ALA A 29 19.15 7.68 -3.75
CA ALA A 29 17.72 7.39 -3.85
C ALA A 29 16.88 8.66 -3.94
N ASN A 30 17.14 9.67 -3.10
CA ASN A 30 16.44 10.95 -3.17
C ASN A 30 16.64 11.65 -4.52
N ALA A 31 17.86 11.67 -5.04
CA ALA A 31 18.17 12.25 -6.35
C ALA A 31 17.45 11.52 -7.48
N PHE A 32 17.43 10.19 -7.43
CA PHE A 32 16.73 9.33 -8.38
C PHE A 32 15.21 9.54 -8.33
N CYS A 33 14.64 9.70 -7.14
CA CYS A 33 13.19 9.84 -6.96
C CYS A 33 12.68 11.27 -7.21
N LYS A 34 13.56 12.27 -7.23
CA LYS A 34 13.21 13.69 -7.43
C LYS A 34 12.33 13.95 -8.67
N PRO A 35 12.57 13.34 -9.84
CA PRO A 35 11.71 13.51 -11.02
C PRO A 35 10.29 12.96 -10.83
N PHE A 36 10.09 12.00 -9.93
CA PHE A 36 8.79 11.38 -9.66
C PHE A 36 7.88 12.22 -8.75
N SER A 37 8.29 13.43 -8.38
CA SER A 37 7.45 14.44 -7.71
C SER A 37 6.71 13.92 -6.46
N SER A 38 7.33 12.96 -5.76
CA SER A 38 6.79 12.32 -4.56
C SER A 38 5.41 11.66 -4.72
N HIS A 39 5.04 11.20 -5.94
CA HIS A 39 3.74 10.60 -6.20
C HIS A 39 3.45 9.38 -5.31
N VAL A 40 4.44 8.49 -5.16
CA VAL A 40 4.34 7.28 -4.33
C VAL A 40 4.30 7.66 -2.85
N GLU A 41 5.23 8.47 -2.38
CA GLU A 41 5.34 8.91 -0.99
C GLU A 41 4.03 9.58 -0.52
N SER A 42 3.47 10.43 -1.37
CA SER A 42 2.18 11.06 -1.10
C SER A 42 1.03 10.04 -1.07
N LEU A 43 1.02 9.01 -1.93
CA LEU A 43 0.05 7.91 -1.86
C LEU A 43 0.17 7.15 -0.54
N LEU A 44 1.38 6.72 -0.17
CA LEU A 44 1.64 5.97 1.05
C LEU A 44 1.22 6.75 2.30
N LYS A 45 1.50 8.07 2.31
CA LYS A 45 1.08 8.96 3.40
C LYS A 45 -0.44 9.06 3.51
N ASP A 46 -1.13 9.25 2.39
CA ASP A 46 -2.59 9.35 2.37
C ASP A 46 -3.24 8.02 2.80
N LEU A 47 -2.75 6.88 2.30
CA LEU A 47 -3.21 5.54 2.70
C LEU A 47 -3.04 5.31 4.20
N HIS A 48 -1.82 5.48 4.73
CA HIS A 48 -1.56 5.31 6.16
C HIS A 48 -2.47 6.21 7.01
N THR A 49 -2.63 7.47 6.62
CA THR A 49 -3.46 8.42 7.36
C THR A 49 -4.93 8.01 7.34
N ASP A 50 -5.44 7.50 6.23
CA ASP A 50 -6.83 7.06 6.11
C ASP A 50 -7.14 5.89 7.05
N PHE A 51 -6.23 4.92 7.15
CA PHE A 51 -6.39 3.76 8.02
C PHE A 51 -6.05 4.01 9.49
N LYS A 52 -5.13 4.94 9.78
CA LYS A 52 -4.71 5.27 11.15
C LYS A 52 -5.87 5.72 12.05
N TRP A 53 -6.78 6.54 11.52
CA TRP A 53 -7.81 7.20 12.32
C TRP A 53 -9.14 6.45 12.40
N SER A 54 -9.32 5.35 11.65
CA SER A 54 -10.57 4.61 11.61
C SER A 54 -10.34 3.11 11.84
N PRO A 55 -10.49 2.62 13.08
CA PRO A 55 -10.49 1.18 13.39
C PRO A 55 -11.50 0.41 12.55
N GLU A 56 -12.71 0.95 12.37
CA GLU A 56 -13.77 0.36 11.54
C GLU A 56 -13.32 0.23 10.07
N SER A 57 -12.66 1.25 9.50
CA SER A 57 -12.16 1.17 8.12
C SER A 57 -11.08 0.11 7.96
N ARG A 58 -10.20 -0.06 8.97
CA ARG A 58 -9.19 -1.12 8.98
C ARG A 58 -9.83 -2.50 9.03
N GLU A 59 -10.84 -2.68 9.87
CA GLU A 59 -11.56 -3.94 9.99
C GLU A 59 -12.23 -4.32 8.66
N HIS A 60 -12.99 -3.41 8.05
CA HIS A 60 -13.59 -3.66 6.75
C HIS A 60 -12.55 -3.94 5.66
N PHE A 61 -11.40 -3.26 5.69
CA PHE A 61 -10.33 -3.50 4.73
C PHE A 61 -9.65 -4.87 4.93
N HIS A 62 -9.42 -5.29 6.18
CA HIS A 62 -8.89 -6.61 6.48
C HIS A 62 -9.86 -7.72 6.06
N GLN A 63 -11.16 -7.56 6.33
CA GLN A 63 -12.19 -8.48 5.83
C GLN A 63 -12.18 -8.55 4.30
N LEU A 64 -12.08 -7.41 3.63
CA LEU A 64 -11.97 -7.33 2.17
C LEU A 64 -10.72 -8.04 1.66
N CYS A 65 -9.57 -7.87 2.32
CA CYS A 65 -8.33 -8.58 1.97
C CYS A 65 -8.52 -10.10 2.07
N SER A 66 -9.09 -10.58 3.18
CA SER A 66 -9.38 -12.01 3.38
C SER A 66 -10.30 -12.56 2.29
N LEU A 67 -11.35 -11.83 1.92
CA LEU A 67 -12.29 -12.24 0.86
C LEU A 67 -11.65 -12.27 -0.54
N LEU A 68 -10.60 -11.49 -0.76
CA LEU A 68 -9.80 -11.49 -2.00
C LEU A 68 -8.63 -12.47 -1.98
N GLY A 69 -8.44 -13.23 -0.89
CA GLY A 69 -7.30 -14.13 -0.71
C GLY A 69 -5.96 -13.41 -0.60
N ILE A 70 -5.96 -12.18 -0.06
CA ILE A 70 -4.76 -11.37 0.19
C ILE A 70 -4.52 -11.35 1.70
N THR A 71 -3.29 -11.65 2.15
CA THR A 71 -2.94 -11.58 3.58
C THR A 71 -3.28 -10.19 4.14
N PRO A 72 -4.14 -10.07 5.16
CA PRO A 72 -4.52 -8.76 5.68
C PRO A 72 -3.34 -8.02 6.30
N SER A 73 -3.14 -6.77 5.90
CA SER A 73 -2.30 -5.80 6.60
C SER A 73 -2.88 -4.40 6.42
N SER A 74 -2.55 -3.49 7.34
CA SER A 74 -2.91 -2.07 7.20
C SER A 74 -1.73 -1.30 6.56
N PRO A 75 -1.98 -0.33 5.67
CA PRO A 75 -0.92 0.52 5.13
C PRO A 75 -0.06 1.17 6.21
N MET A 76 1.24 0.91 6.16
CA MET A 76 2.20 1.31 7.17
C MET A 76 2.67 2.76 6.98
N GLN A 77 3.10 3.39 8.07
CA GLN A 77 3.82 4.67 7.99
C GLN A 77 5.25 4.44 7.51
N TYR A 78 5.71 5.22 6.54
CA TYR A 78 7.14 5.30 6.21
C TYR A 78 7.82 6.43 7.02
N ALA A 79 9.12 6.29 7.22
CA ALA A 79 9.98 7.29 7.84
C ALA A 79 10.68 8.10 6.72
N PRO A 80 10.34 9.39 6.51
CA PRO A 80 10.89 10.18 5.40
C PRO A 80 12.42 10.26 5.37
N HIS A 81 13.05 10.27 6.55
CA HIS A 81 14.51 10.32 6.71
C HIS A 81 15.20 8.96 6.48
N ARG A 82 14.44 7.89 6.20
CA ARG A 82 14.95 6.55 5.90
C ARG A 82 14.33 6.08 4.59
N TRP A 83 14.99 6.33 3.47
CA TRP A 83 14.47 5.96 2.15
C TRP A 83 14.07 4.48 2.06
N LEU A 84 14.82 3.57 2.70
CA LEU A 84 14.50 2.14 2.78
C LEU A 84 13.11 1.86 3.37
N SER A 85 12.59 2.74 4.22
CA SER A 85 11.23 2.60 4.75
C SER A 85 10.17 2.89 3.68
N VAL A 86 10.43 3.82 2.74
CA VAL A 86 9.52 4.05 1.60
C VAL A 86 9.47 2.80 0.73
N LEU A 87 10.62 2.18 0.49
CA LEU A 87 10.71 0.94 -0.26
C LEU A 87 9.96 -0.21 0.42
N HIS A 88 10.20 -0.44 1.71
CA HIS A 88 9.49 -1.47 2.48
C HIS A 88 7.96 -1.28 2.43
N VAL A 89 7.48 -0.06 2.66
CA VAL A 89 6.04 0.26 2.60
C VAL A 89 5.51 0.14 1.16
N SER A 90 6.32 0.43 0.15
CA SER A 90 5.95 0.26 -1.26
C SER A 90 5.73 -1.20 -1.63
N VAL A 91 6.61 -2.11 -1.18
CA VAL A 91 6.46 -3.56 -1.40
C VAL A 91 5.14 -4.08 -0.84
N ASP A 92 4.81 -3.70 0.40
CA ASP A 92 3.54 -4.11 0.99
C ASP A 92 2.33 -3.49 0.26
N THR A 93 2.46 -2.24 -0.18
CA THR A 93 1.41 -1.54 -0.93
C THR A 93 1.14 -2.19 -2.29
N VAL A 94 2.18 -2.67 -3.00
CA VAL A 94 2.03 -3.41 -4.25
C VAL A 94 1.23 -4.69 -4.02
N ARG A 95 1.53 -5.44 -2.95
CA ARG A 95 0.78 -6.65 -2.57
C ARG A 95 -0.70 -6.35 -2.29
N LEU A 96 -0.98 -5.21 -1.65
CA LEU A 96 -2.34 -4.76 -1.32
C LEU A 96 -3.08 -4.07 -2.48
N ILE A 97 -2.44 -3.82 -3.63
CA ILE A 97 -2.96 -2.87 -4.63
C ILE A 97 -4.35 -3.25 -5.16
N ASN A 98 -4.64 -4.54 -5.28
CA ASN A 98 -5.96 -5.02 -5.70
C ASN A 98 -7.02 -4.80 -4.61
N ALA A 99 -6.71 -5.13 -3.36
CA ALA A 99 -7.59 -4.84 -2.24
C ALA A 99 -7.87 -3.33 -2.11
N LEU A 100 -6.83 -2.50 -2.23
CA LEU A 100 -6.95 -1.04 -2.21
C LEU A 100 -7.83 -0.55 -3.37
N THR A 101 -7.65 -1.09 -4.56
CA THR A 101 -8.50 -0.76 -5.73
C THR A 101 -9.96 -1.04 -5.45
N VAL A 102 -10.29 -2.24 -4.95
CA VAL A 102 -11.69 -2.61 -4.67
C VAL A 102 -12.25 -1.75 -3.55
N TYR A 103 -11.49 -1.54 -2.47
CA TYR A 103 -11.90 -0.71 -1.34
C TYR A 103 -12.20 0.73 -1.78
N TYR A 104 -11.26 1.37 -2.49
CA TYR A 104 -11.40 2.76 -2.91
C TYR A 104 -12.36 2.96 -4.08
N SER A 105 -12.74 1.90 -4.81
CA SER A 105 -13.80 1.99 -5.83
C SER A 105 -15.13 2.49 -5.24
N SER A 106 -15.39 2.23 -3.96
CA SER A 106 -16.59 2.68 -3.24
C SER A 106 -16.69 4.19 -3.06
N TYR A 107 -15.60 4.92 -3.31
CA TYR A 107 -15.50 6.38 -3.15
C TYR A 107 -15.31 7.12 -4.48
N LEU A 108 -15.36 6.40 -5.61
CA LEU A 108 -15.33 7.00 -6.93
C LEU A 108 -16.59 7.85 -7.17
N GLN A 109 -16.46 8.86 -8.02
CA GLN A 109 -17.63 9.58 -8.50
C GLN A 109 -18.49 8.67 -9.38
N PRO A 110 -19.83 8.84 -9.37
CA PRO A 110 -20.75 8.04 -10.20
C PRO A 110 -20.37 7.96 -11.68
N SER A 111 -19.83 9.03 -12.24
CA SER A 111 -19.32 9.11 -13.63
C SER A 111 -18.13 8.18 -13.88
N SER A 112 -17.25 8.03 -12.89
CA SER A 112 -16.01 7.26 -12.97
C SER A 112 -16.21 5.75 -12.78
N HIS A 113 -17.29 5.33 -12.12
CA HIS A 113 -17.60 3.90 -11.93
C HIS A 113 -17.74 3.14 -13.25
N LYS A 114 -18.33 3.76 -14.28
CA LYS A 114 -18.46 3.12 -15.61
C LYS A 114 -17.10 2.95 -16.29
N ILE A 115 -16.22 3.94 -16.14
CA ILE A 115 -14.90 3.98 -16.78
C ILE A 115 -14.02 2.88 -16.19
N TYR A 116 -13.98 2.75 -14.86
CA TYR A 116 -13.08 1.84 -14.17
C TYR A 116 -13.73 0.48 -13.81
N ARG A 117 -14.91 0.18 -14.35
CA ARG A 117 -15.67 -1.04 -14.00
C ARG A 117 -14.88 -2.32 -14.23
N GLU A 118 -14.37 -2.50 -15.44
CA GLU A 118 -13.64 -3.73 -15.80
C GLU A 118 -12.33 -3.84 -15.00
N TYR A 119 -11.70 -2.70 -14.72
CA TYR A 119 -10.51 -2.65 -13.88
C TYR A 119 -10.78 -3.07 -12.42
N VAL A 120 -11.90 -2.64 -11.83
CA VAL A 120 -12.30 -3.09 -10.48
C VAL A 120 -12.65 -4.58 -10.47
N LYS A 121 -13.29 -5.10 -11.53
CA LYS A 121 -13.57 -6.54 -11.65
C LYS A 121 -12.30 -7.38 -11.74
N GLU A 122 -11.30 -6.90 -12.47
CA GLU A 122 -10.00 -7.57 -12.57
C GLU A 122 -9.32 -7.63 -11.19
N ALA A 123 -9.37 -6.53 -10.43
CA ALA A 123 -8.87 -6.50 -9.05
C ALA A 123 -9.62 -7.46 -8.11
N GLN A 124 -10.90 -7.74 -8.40
CA GLN A 124 -11.70 -8.76 -7.72
C GLN A 124 -11.39 -10.19 -8.19
N ARG A 125 -10.49 -10.40 -9.17
CA ARG A 125 -10.14 -11.70 -9.78
C ARG A 125 -11.36 -12.51 -10.25
N CYS A 126 -12.44 -11.83 -10.65
CA CYS A 126 -13.71 -12.45 -11.02
C CYS A 126 -14.35 -13.36 -9.94
N TYR A 127 -14.04 -13.16 -8.65
CA TYR A 127 -14.74 -13.89 -7.59
C TYR A 127 -16.20 -13.46 -7.53
N ASP A 128 -17.13 -14.35 -7.90
CA ASP A 128 -18.55 -14.18 -7.58
C ASP A 128 -18.77 -14.52 -6.11
N ASN A 129 -18.30 -13.62 -5.22
CA ASN A 129 -18.43 -13.77 -3.78
C ASN A 129 -19.52 -12.80 -3.27
N PRO A 130 -20.70 -13.31 -2.87
CA PRO A 130 -21.78 -12.49 -2.33
C PRO A 130 -21.34 -11.64 -1.13
N ALA A 131 -20.52 -12.19 -0.24
CA ALA A 131 -20.03 -11.48 0.94
C ALA A 131 -19.13 -10.29 0.56
N LEU A 132 -18.35 -10.40 -0.52
CA LEU A 132 -17.56 -9.29 -1.05
C LEU A 132 -18.46 -8.16 -1.57
N LYS A 133 -19.53 -8.50 -2.31
CA LYS A 133 -20.48 -7.51 -2.81
C LYS A 133 -21.17 -6.77 -1.66
N ASP A 134 -21.56 -7.48 -0.62
CA ASP A 134 -22.24 -6.89 0.53
C ASP A 134 -21.29 -6.02 1.37
N LEU A 135 -20.04 -6.43 1.53
CA LEU A 135 -19.02 -5.61 2.17
C LEU A 135 -18.73 -4.32 1.38
N ILE A 136 -18.65 -4.39 0.04
CA ILE A 136 -18.47 -3.20 -0.81
C ILE A 136 -19.65 -2.24 -0.66
N LYS A 137 -20.89 -2.74 -0.64
CA LYS A 137 -22.08 -1.90 -0.40
C LYS A 137 -22.04 -1.25 0.98
N LEU A 138 -21.61 -1.99 2.00
CA LEU A 138 -21.44 -1.46 3.36
C LEU A 138 -20.42 -0.32 3.38
N ILE A 139 -19.23 -0.52 2.80
CA ILE A 139 -18.19 0.51 2.69
C ILE A 139 -18.71 1.74 1.94
N ALA A 140 -19.41 1.53 0.81
CA ALA A 140 -20.00 2.62 0.03
C ALA A 140 -21.06 3.40 0.82
N SER A 141 -21.85 2.75 1.67
CA SER A 141 -22.85 3.44 2.51
C SER A 141 -22.20 4.39 3.52
N LYS A 142 -21.03 4.02 4.05
CA LYS A 142 -20.24 4.79 5.03
C LYS A 142 -19.51 5.98 4.43
N SER A 143 -19.29 6.00 3.11
CA SER A 143 -18.71 7.16 2.41
C SER A 143 -19.49 8.46 2.68
N LYS A 144 -20.80 8.36 2.92
CA LYS A 144 -21.70 9.49 3.15
C LYS A 144 -21.41 10.24 4.46
N SER A 145 -20.87 9.56 5.48
CA SER A 145 -20.59 10.13 6.81
C SER A 145 -19.13 10.60 6.98
N THR A 146 -18.38 10.76 5.89
CA THR A 146 -16.96 11.16 5.95
C THR A 146 -16.82 12.68 6.07
N THR A 147 -15.85 13.14 6.86
CA THR A 147 -15.48 14.57 6.98
C THR A 147 -14.98 15.15 5.66
N ALA A 148 -14.94 16.49 5.53
CA ALA A 148 -14.43 17.15 4.33
C ALA A 148 -12.98 16.71 4.01
N ASP A 149 -12.08 16.77 5.00
CA ASP A 149 -10.69 16.32 4.88
C ASP A 149 -10.57 14.85 4.49
N GLY A 150 -11.46 13.99 5.02
CA GLY A 150 -11.52 12.58 4.66
C GLY A 150 -11.95 12.39 3.21
N LYS A 151 -12.94 13.14 2.73
CA LYS A 151 -13.38 13.10 1.33
C LYS A 151 -12.26 13.53 0.38
N GLU A 152 -11.56 14.62 0.71
CA GLU A 152 -10.45 15.12 -0.11
C GLU A 152 -9.31 14.09 -0.18
N ARG A 153 -8.93 13.50 0.96
CA ARG A 153 -7.91 12.45 1.00
C ARG A 153 -8.29 11.25 0.14
N LYS A 154 -9.53 10.76 0.27
CA LYS A 154 -10.02 9.63 -0.53
C LYS A 154 -10.06 9.96 -2.02
N ALA A 155 -10.39 11.20 -2.39
CA ALA A 155 -10.32 11.67 -3.77
C ALA A 155 -8.88 11.63 -4.32
N ARG A 156 -7.89 12.11 -3.55
CA ARG A 156 -6.46 12.01 -3.94
C ARG A 156 -6.00 10.55 -4.08
N ILE A 157 -6.45 9.67 -3.20
CA ILE A 157 -6.14 8.23 -3.30
C ILE A 157 -6.78 7.64 -4.55
N CYS A 158 -8.05 7.95 -4.83
CA CYS A 158 -8.73 7.50 -6.04
C CYS A 158 -8.00 7.98 -7.30
N ASP A 159 -7.62 9.26 -7.37
CA ASP A 159 -6.90 9.79 -8.52
C ASP A 159 -5.58 9.01 -8.77
N LYS A 160 -4.85 8.67 -7.71
CA LYS A 160 -3.61 7.87 -7.83
C LYS A 160 -3.83 6.40 -8.17
N LEU A 161 -4.87 5.78 -7.63
CA LEU A 161 -5.16 4.35 -7.87
C LEU A 161 -5.81 4.09 -9.23
N PHE A 162 -6.50 5.07 -9.80
CA PHE A 162 -7.28 4.93 -11.03
C PHE A 162 -6.74 5.80 -12.17
N THR A 163 -6.64 7.12 -12.01
CA THR A 163 -6.19 8.05 -13.06
C THR A 163 -4.69 7.93 -13.32
N LEU A 164 -3.88 8.09 -12.27
CA LEU A 164 -2.40 8.05 -12.34
C LEU A 164 -1.85 6.64 -12.12
N ARG A 165 -2.70 5.61 -12.28
CA ARG A 165 -2.36 4.22 -11.95
C ARG A 165 -1.08 3.76 -12.64
N PHE A 166 -1.00 3.99 -13.96
CA PHE A 166 0.16 3.55 -14.74
C PHE A 166 1.45 4.16 -14.17
N GLN A 167 1.43 5.47 -13.90
CA GLN A 167 2.57 6.17 -13.30
C GLN A 167 2.92 5.61 -11.91
N ILE A 168 1.93 5.43 -11.04
CA ILE A 168 2.14 4.86 -9.69
C ILE A 168 2.73 3.45 -9.77
N LEU A 169 2.16 2.57 -10.60
CA LEU A 169 2.65 1.21 -10.74
C LEU A 169 4.05 1.17 -11.36
N SER A 170 4.34 2.01 -12.35
CA SER A 170 5.67 2.11 -12.93
C SER A 170 6.70 2.54 -11.88
N ILE A 171 6.40 3.55 -11.07
CA ILE A 171 7.32 3.99 -10.00
C ILE A 171 7.46 2.91 -8.93
N LEU A 172 6.36 2.28 -8.49
CA LEU A 172 6.42 1.17 -7.53
C LEU A 172 7.25 -0.01 -8.07
N ASN A 173 7.09 -0.39 -9.33
CA ASN A 173 7.87 -1.44 -9.97
C ASN A 173 9.32 -1.05 -10.28
N VAL A 174 9.66 0.23 -10.19
CA VAL A 174 11.05 0.71 -10.18
C VAL A 174 11.63 0.61 -8.77
N TYR A 175 10.83 0.87 -7.73
CA TYR A 175 11.27 0.81 -6.33
C TYR A 175 11.56 -0.64 -5.91
N VAL A 176 10.64 -1.57 -6.18
CA VAL A 176 10.69 -2.97 -5.73
C VAL A 176 11.97 -3.74 -6.13
N PRO A 177 12.45 -3.73 -7.39
CA PRO A 177 13.58 -4.56 -7.82
C PRO A 177 14.96 -4.08 -7.32
N VAL A 178 15.04 -2.90 -6.71
CA VAL A 178 16.31 -2.36 -6.17
C VAL A 178 16.71 -3.04 -4.87
N CYS A 179 15.79 -3.76 -4.20
CA CYS A 179 16.11 -4.64 -3.07
C CYS A 179 16.01 -6.11 -3.48
N PRO A 180 17.13 -6.86 -3.57
CA PRO A 180 17.05 -8.30 -3.47
C PRO A 180 16.49 -8.64 -2.07
N ILE A 181 15.39 -9.38 -2.04
CA ILE A 181 14.84 -9.97 -0.81
C ILE A 181 15.79 -11.09 -0.37
#